data_AF-A0A523EFP6-F1
#
_entry.id   AF-A0A523EFP6-F1
#
_cell.length_a   1.000
_cell.length_b   1.000
_cell.length_c   1.000
_cell.angle_alpha   90.00
_cell.angle_beta   90.00
_cell.angle_gamma   90.00
#
_symmetry.space_group_name_H-M   'P 1'
#
loop_
_entity.id
_entity.type
_entity.pdbx_description
1 polymer ?
#
loop_
_entity_poly.entity_id
_entity_poly.type
_entity_poly.pdbx_seq_one_letter_code
_entity_poly.pdbx_strand_id
1 'polypeptide(L)'
;MTGRRDVHTHVAGPSYAVARAGGQLYARVLDEPTAEVPLGRQLSFALFPFLVESGGFSLGVDLVDVEPREISPLCFGVADERRLRDKAALGALDTFLKEYRDSGQTQTFPEVFIWNSIARIHLENGRAEEAMKAYGKGYESVPESAIPEDQKQVWYGRLKHGRARTFAKLGRFDDAREEAKAIHKMIEEGGETAEQYLPAYHYLVGYLELEAGNAEKAVEHLKQSNPNDPFHKLLLARGLDRIGERENALKAYQDIVDSTINGLERALAYPEAKRQLKKG
;
A
#
# COMPACT_ATOMS: atom_id res chain seq x y z
N MET A 1 49.40 27.15 21.09
CA MET A 1 49.44 27.83 19.77
C MET A 1 50.03 26.82 18.81
N THR A 2 49.40 26.26 17.78
CA THR A 2 48.27 26.57 16.88
C THR A 2 47.73 25.19 16.43
N GLY A 3 46.42 24.91 16.40
CA GLY A 3 45.49 25.33 15.35
C GLY A 3 45.40 24.31 14.20
N ARG A 4 44.62 23.22 14.35
CA ARG A 4 44.07 22.44 13.23
C ARG A 4 42.56 22.27 13.46
N ARG A 5 41.77 22.82 12.54
CA ARG A 5 40.33 22.64 12.44
C ARG A 5 40.10 21.36 11.64
N ASP A 6 39.37 20.41 12.21
CA ASP A 6 38.80 19.30 11.45
C ASP A 6 37.63 19.84 10.62
N VAL A 7 37.70 19.62 9.30
CA VAL A 7 36.63 19.91 8.36
C VAL A 7 35.75 18.67 8.31
N HIS A 8 34.56 18.74 8.90
CA HIS A 8 33.51 17.75 8.67
C HIS A 8 33.01 17.86 7.22
N THR A 9 33.25 16.82 6.42
CA THR A 9 32.58 16.65 5.13
C THR A 9 31.16 16.11 5.39
N HIS A 10 30.15 16.96 5.21
CA HIS A 10 28.78 16.53 5.02
C HIS A 10 28.65 15.86 3.65
N VAL A 11 28.29 14.57 3.63
CA VAL A 11 27.80 13.90 2.43
C VAL A 11 26.32 14.24 2.31
N ALA A 12 26.00 15.18 1.43
CA ALA A 12 24.61 15.47 1.04
C ALA A 12 24.04 14.26 0.29
N GLY A 13 22.83 13.83 0.66
CA GLY A 13 22.07 12.82 -0.08
C GLY A 13 21.58 13.34 -1.44
N PRO A 14 21.08 12.45 -2.32
CA PRO A 14 20.69 12.81 -3.69
C PRO A 14 19.57 13.86 -3.71
N SER A 15 19.73 14.86 -4.56
CA SER A 15 18.75 15.95 -4.79
C SER A 15 17.86 15.62 -5.99
N TYR A 16 16.56 15.92 -5.89
CA TYR A 16 15.57 15.67 -6.95
C TYR A 16 14.95 17.00 -7.43
N ALA A 17 14.65 17.09 -8.73
CA ALA A 17 13.91 18.20 -9.32
C ALA A 17 12.57 17.73 -9.91
N VAL A 18 11.52 18.52 -9.70
CA VAL A 18 10.17 18.28 -10.23
C VAL A 18 9.90 19.24 -11.39
N ALA A 19 9.49 18.73 -12.54
CA ALA A 19 9.08 19.53 -13.68
C ALA A 19 7.70 19.10 -14.20
N ARG A 20 6.93 20.07 -14.72
CA ARG A 20 5.56 19.91 -15.21
C ARG A 20 5.53 20.03 -16.73
N ALA A 21 5.12 18.97 -17.43
CA ALA A 21 4.80 19.03 -18.86
C ALA A 21 3.55 18.18 -19.14
N GLY A 22 2.57 18.75 -19.84
CA GLY A 22 1.40 18.01 -20.35
C GLY A 22 0.43 17.44 -19.30
N GLY A 23 0.50 17.84 -18.04
CA GLY A 23 -0.41 17.36 -16.99
C GLY A 23 0.03 16.08 -16.27
N GLN A 24 1.24 15.58 -16.53
CA GLN A 24 1.88 14.52 -15.72
C GLN A 24 3.06 15.06 -14.91
N LEU A 25 3.22 14.54 -13.69
CA LEU A 25 4.35 14.77 -12.80
C LEU A 25 5.39 13.68 -13.02
N TYR A 26 6.65 14.07 -13.20
CA TYR A 26 7.79 13.15 -13.26
C TYR A 26 8.82 13.54 -12.19
N ALA A 27 9.37 12.56 -11.50
CA ALA A 27 10.55 12.73 -10.65
C ALA A 27 11.78 12.15 -11.37
N ARG A 28 12.88 12.92 -11.40
CA ARG A 28 14.16 12.52 -12.00
C ARG A 28 15.28 12.57 -10.97
N VAL A 29 16.09 11.50 -10.92
CA VAL A 29 17.37 11.45 -10.17
C VAL A 29 18.42 12.26 -10.95
N LEU A 30 19.13 13.18 -10.30
CA LEU A 30 20.07 14.09 -10.98
C LEU A 30 21.50 13.53 -11.18
N ASP A 31 21.77 12.27 -10.85
CA ASP A 31 23.14 11.71 -10.81
C ASP A 31 23.53 10.77 -11.97
N GLU A 32 22.78 10.68 -13.07
CA GLU A 32 23.22 9.91 -14.25
C GLU A 32 23.66 10.78 -15.44
N PRO A 33 24.81 10.46 -16.07
CA PRO A 33 25.31 11.20 -17.22
C PRO A 33 24.42 11.02 -18.45
N THR A 34 24.15 12.13 -19.11
CA THR A 34 23.25 12.30 -20.25
C THR A 34 23.59 11.41 -21.45
N ALA A 35 22.61 10.65 -21.94
CA ALA A 35 22.50 10.27 -23.35
C ALA A 35 21.24 10.91 -23.92
N GLU A 36 21.41 11.91 -24.79
CA GLU A 36 20.34 12.55 -25.54
C GLU A 36 19.77 11.58 -26.60
N VAL A 37 18.45 11.49 -26.71
CA VAL A 37 17.77 10.89 -27.87
C VAL A 37 16.69 11.88 -28.34
N PRO A 38 16.66 12.25 -29.64
CA PRO A 38 15.90 13.41 -30.12
C PRO A 38 14.39 13.13 -30.27
N LEU A 39 13.61 14.20 -30.08
CA LEU A 39 12.19 14.27 -30.41
C LEU A 39 11.94 13.96 -31.90
N GLY A 40 11.09 12.98 -32.18
CA GLY A 40 10.54 12.82 -33.51
C GLY A 40 9.79 11.51 -33.72
N ARG A 41 8.48 11.48 -33.44
CA ARG A 41 7.44 10.94 -34.34
C ARG A 41 6.05 11.04 -33.68
N GLN A 42 5.16 11.77 -34.36
CA GLN A 42 3.72 11.56 -34.30
C GLN A 42 3.40 10.07 -34.54
N LEU A 43 2.38 9.53 -33.86
CA LEU A 43 1.44 8.54 -34.41
C LEU A 43 0.27 8.31 -33.45
N SER A 44 -0.89 8.80 -33.89
CA SER A 44 -2.22 8.16 -33.90
C SER A 44 -2.83 7.52 -32.64
N PHE A 45 -4.01 8.05 -32.31
CA PHE A 45 -5.14 7.33 -31.73
C PHE A 45 -5.34 5.95 -32.38
N ALA A 46 -5.32 4.88 -31.59
CA ALA A 46 -6.25 3.75 -31.68
C ALA A 46 -6.01 2.73 -30.54
N LEU A 47 -7.13 2.19 -30.03
CA LEU A 47 -7.31 0.87 -29.40
C LEU A 47 -6.89 0.67 -27.93
N PHE A 48 -7.85 0.93 -27.03
CA PHE A 48 -8.23 -0.03 -25.99
C PHE A 48 -8.46 -1.39 -26.67
N PRO A 49 -7.68 -2.44 -26.37
CA PRO A 49 -8.03 -3.35 -25.26
C PRO A 49 -6.82 -4.05 -24.61
N PHE A 50 -6.63 -3.95 -23.29
CA PHE A 50 -5.90 -4.92 -22.42
C PHE A 50 -5.60 -4.20 -21.10
N LEU A 51 -6.29 -4.52 -20.01
CA LEU A 51 -5.75 -4.46 -18.63
C LEU A 51 -6.81 -4.97 -17.62
N VAL A 52 -7.21 -6.22 -17.78
CA VAL A 52 -7.82 -7.02 -16.69
C VAL A 52 -7.07 -8.37 -16.68
N GLU A 53 -5.75 -8.31 -16.58
CA GLU A 53 -4.93 -9.49 -16.37
C GLU A 53 -3.80 -9.11 -15.41
N SER A 54 -3.62 -9.95 -14.39
CA SER A 54 -2.80 -9.76 -13.18
C SER A 54 -3.45 -8.89 -12.09
N GLY A 55 -3.85 -9.57 -11.02
CA GLY A 55 -4.14 -8.95 -9.73
C GLY A 55 -2.93 -8.13 -9.29
N GLY A 56 -3.10 -6.81 -9.29
CA GLY A 56 -2.02 -5.90 -8.95
C GLY A 56 -2.20 -4.52 -9.59
N PHE A 57 -3.35 -3.87 -9.41
CA PHE A 57 -3.42 -2.44 -9.68
C PHE A 57 -2.79 -1.68 -8.50
N SER A 58 -1.46 -1.64 -8.46
CA SER A 58 -0.72 -0.65 -7.69
C SER A 58 -0.65 0.62 -8.53
N LEU A 59 -1.60 1.52 -8.31
CA LEU A 59 -1.39 2.92 -8.71
C LEU A 59 -0.23 3.43 -7.85
N GLY A 60 0.93 3.59 -8.50
CA GLY A 60 2.08 4.29 -7.93
C GLY A 60 1.69 5.73 -7.64
N VAL A 61 1.14 5.97 -6.45
CA VAL A 61 1.24 7.26 -5.79
C VAL A 61 2.63 7.27 -5.19
N ASP A 62 3.58 7.86 -5.89
CA ASP A 62 4.90 8.15 -5.33
C ASP A 62 4.69 9.10 -4.14
N LEU A 63 4.70 8.54 -2.94
CA LEU A 63 4.84 9.31 -1.70
C LEU A 63 6.26 9.88 -1.70
N VAL A 64 6.41 11.06 -2.30
CA VAL A 64 7.63 11.86 -2.24
C VAL A 64 7.97 12.10 -0.77
N ASP A 65 9.22 11.79 -0.38
CA ASP A 65 9.76 12.20 0.92
C ASP A 65 9.68 13.72 1.02
N VAL A 66 8.82 14.22 1.92
CA VAL A 66 8.81 15.61 2.34
C VAL A 66 9.85 15.73 3.44
N GLU A 67 11.01 16.30 3.14
CA GLU A 67 11.97 16.67 4.18
C GLU A 67 11.29 17.63 5.17
N PRO A 68 11.29 17.34 6.48
CA PRO A 68 10.84 18.29 7.47
C PRO A 68 11.85 19.46 7.46
N ARG A 69 11.41 20.63 6.99
CA ARG A 69 12.17 21.88 7.15
C ARG A 69 12.55 22.04 8.61
N GLU A 70 13.84 21.98 8.90
CA GLU A 70 14.54 22.19 10.17
C GLU A 70 13.62 22.43 11.38
N ILE A 71 13.08 21.35 11.94
CA ILE A 71 12.49 21.37 13.29
C ILE A 71 13.50 20.70 14.21
N SER A 72 13.93 21.45 15.22
CA SER A 72 15.01 21.05 16.13
C SER A 72 14.77 19.63 16.72
N PRO A 73 15.76 18.72 16.69
CA PRO A 73 15.57 17.29 17.00
C PRO A 73 15.32 16.97 18.48
N LEU A 74 15.15 17.98 19.35
CA LEU A 74 15.19 17.76 20.80
C LEU A 74 13.88 17.26 21.44
N CYS A 75 12.77 17.12 20.70
CA CYS A 75 11.46 16.83 21.34
C CYS A 75 10.54 15.80 20.65
N PHE A 76 10.90 15.20 19.51
CA PHE A 76 9.99 14.31 18.77
C PHE A 76 10.50 12.87 18.76
N GLY A 77 9.73 11.94 19.35
CA GLY A 77 10.02 10.50 19.30
C GLY A 77 9.61 9.86 17.96
N VAL A 78 10.07 8.63 17.71
CA VAL A 78 9.78 7.84 16.47
C VAL A 78 8.27 7.71 16.16
N ALA A 79 7.42 7.77 17.19
CA ALA A 79 5.96 7.76 17.02
C ALA A 79 5.42 9.03 16.33
N ASP A 80 6.05 10.18 16.56
CA ASP A 80 5.65 11.45 15.94
C ASP A 80 6.09 11.55 14.48
N GLU A 81 7.27 11.04 14.12
CA GLU A 81 7.72 10.98 12.73
C GLU A 81 6.78 10.13 11.85
N ARG A 82 6.38 8.96 12.36
CA ARG A 82 5.40 8.10 11.67
C ARG A 82 4.06 8.82 11.50
N ARG A 83 3.58 9.46 12.56
CA ARG A 83 2.32 10.20 12.55
C ARG A 83 2.34 11.38 11.56
N LEU A 84 3.47 12.08 11.45
CA LEU A 84 3.67 13.16 10.48
C LEU A 84 3.67 12.64 9.04
N ARG A 85 4.37 11.53 8.78
CA ARG A 85 4.35 10.86 7.47
C ARG A 85 2.94 10.43 7.06
N ASP A 86 2.18 9.85 7.99
CA ASP A 86 0.78 9.45 7.74
C ASP A 86 -0.11 10.65 7.42
N LYS A 87 0.06 11.76 8.16
CA LYS A 87 -0.71 12.99 7.94
C LYS A 87 -0.41 13.59 6.57
N ALA A 88 0.85 13.61 6.16
CA ALA A 88 1.26 14.06 4.83
C ALA A 88 0.67 13.16 3.74
N ALA A 89 0.72 11.84 3.92
CA ALA A 89 0.17 10.89 2.96
C ALA A 89 -1.35 11.03 2.79
N LEU A 90 -2.08 11.16 3.90
CA LEU A 90 -3.52 11.40 3.86
C LEU A 90 -3.85 12.74 3.19
N GLY A 91 -3.11 13.81 3.50
CA GLY A 91 -3.29 15.12 2.84
C GLY A 91 -3.02 15.10 1.33
N ALA A 92 -2.06 14.30 0.88
CA ALA A 92 -1.81 14.09 -0.54
C ALA A 92 -2.98 13.35 -1.23
N LEU A 93 -3.51 12.30 -0.59
CA LEU A 93 -4.68 11.57 -1.09
C LEU A 93 -5.95 12.43 -1.10
N ASP A 94 -6.16 13.29 -0.10
CA ASP A 94 -7.28 14.25 -0.07
C ASP A 94 -7.17 15.26 -1.22
N THR A 95 -5.96 15.75 -1.49
CA THR A 95 -5.69 16.64 -2.63
C THR A 95 -5.98 15.93 -3.94
N PHE A 96 -5.48 14.71 -4.10
CA PHE A 96 -5.71 13.90 -5.30
C PHE A 96 -7.20 13.57 -5.49
N LEU A 97 -7.92 13.22 -4.43
CA LEU A 97 -9.36 12.99 -4.46
C LEU A 97 -10.13 14.22 -4.97
N LYS A 98 -9.74 15.41 -4.50
CA LYS A 98 -10.33 16.67 -4.96
C LYS A 98 -10.06 16.89 -6.45
N GLU A 99 -8.81 16.76 -6.89
CA GLU A 99 -8.45 16.92 -8.31
C GLU A 99 -9.14 15.87 -9.21
N TYR A 100 -9.28 14.63 -8.72
CA TYR A 100 -9.98 13.56 -9.42
C TYR A 100 -11.46 13.89 -9.66
N ARG A 101 -12.11 14.50 -8.66
CA ARG A 101 -13.49 15.00 -8.80
C ARG A 101 -13.57 16.22 -9.72
N ASP A 102 -12.70 17.20 -9.53
CA ASP A 102 -12.71 18.47 -10.27
C ASP A 102 -12.45 18.25 -11.78
N SER A 103 -11.69 17.20 -12.13
CA SER A 103 -11.43 16.80 -13.52
C SER A 103 -12.56 16.01 -14.19
N GLY A 104 -13.62 15.66 -13.45
CA GLY A 104 -14.77 14.90 -13.99
C GLY A 104 -14.48 13.41 -14.24
N GLN A 105 -13.31 12.90 -13.83
CA GLN A 105 -12.93 11.49 -14.05
C GLN A 105 -13.84 10.50 -13.31
N THR A 106 -14.54 10.96 -12.28
CA THR A 106 -15.56 10.18 -11.54
C THR A 106 -16.71 9.69 -12.42
N GLN A 107 -16.93 10.32 -13.58
CA GLN A 107 -17.92 9.85 -14.56
C GLN A 107 -17.48 8.57 -15.29
N THR A 108 -16.17 8.35 -15.40
CA THR A 108 -15.59 7.19 -16.09
C THR A 108 -15.29 6.06 -15.12
N PHE A 109 -14.75 6.38 -13.94
CA PHE A 109 -14.42 5.37 -12.93
C PHE A 109 -14.65 5.91 -11.51
N PRO A 110 -15.24 5.12 -10.60
CA PRO A 110 -15.51 5.57 -9.25
C PRO A 110 -14.21 5.83 -8.46
N GLU A 111 -14.25 6.83 -7.59
CA GLU A 111 -13.14 7.21 -6.70
C GLU A 111 -12.82 6.19 -5.57
N VAL A 112 -13.48 5.03 -5.59
CA VAL A 112 -13.35 3.95 -4.60
C VAL A 112 -11.91 3.53 -4.32
N PHE A 113 -11.03 3.57 -5.32
CA PHE A 113 -9.62 3.20 -5.17
C PHE A 113 -8.84 4.17 -4.27
N ILE A 114 -9.14 5.48 -4.36
CA ILE A 114 -8.50 6.51 -3.52
C ILE A 114 -8.91 6.32 -2.07
N TRP A 115 -10.21 6.11 -1.85
CA TRP A 115 -10.77 5.82 -0.53
C TRP A 115 -10.22 4.53 0.08
N ASN A 116 -9.98 3.49 -0.72
CA ASN A 116 -9.35 2.27 -0.24
C ASN A 116 -7.91 2.50 0.25
N SER A 117 -7.15 3.36 -0.42
CA SER A 117 -5.81 3.76 0.03
C SER A 117 -5.86 4.55 1.34
N ILE A 118 -6.79 5.51 1.45
CA ILE A 118 -7.05 6.25 2.70
C ILE A 118 -7.39 5.28 3.83
N ALA A 119 -8.34 4.38 3.59
CA ALA A 119 -8.78 3.38 4.57
C ALA A 119 -7.63 2.48 5.03
N ARG A 120 -6.77 2.05 4.09
CA ARG A 120 -5.61 1.22 4.39
C ARG A 120 -4.60 1.94 5.28
N ILE A 121 -4.31 3.22 5.03
CA ILE A 121 -3.43 4.02 5.89
C ILE A 121 -4.03 4.19 7.28
N HIS A 122 -5.34 4.42 7.39
CA HIS A 122 -6.01 4.49 8.70
C HIS A 122 -5.87 3.16 9.45
N LEU A 123 -6.20 2.05 8.79
CA LEU A 123 -6.23 0.72 9.39
C LEU A 123 -4.87 0.32 9.98
N GLU A 124 -3.80 0.44 9.19
CA GLU A 124 -2.46 -0.01 9.61
C GLU A 124 -1.79 0.94 10.61
N ASN A 125 -2.41 2.09 10.86
CA ASN A 125 -2.02 3.04 11.91
C ASN A 125 -2.96 3.01 13.13
N GLY A 126 -3.75 1.94 13.28
CA GLY A 126 -4.61 1.71 14.44
C GLY A 126 -5.88 2.53 14.48
N ARG A 127 -6.22 3.24 13.39
CA ARG A 127 -7.43 4.04 13.24
C ARG A 127 -8.53 3.23 12.54
N ALA A 128 -8.94 2.14 13.19
CA ALA A 128 -9.81 1.13 12.58
C ALA A 128 -11.22 1.69 12.28
N GLU A 129 -11.78 2.54 13.12
CA GLU A 129 -13.10 3.13 12.86
C GLU A 129 -13.08 4.07 11.65
N GLU A 130 -12.02 4.87 11.50
CA GLU A 130 -11.81 5.73 10.35
C GLU A 130 -11.58 4.92 9.08
N ALA A 131 -10.88 3.79 9.18
CA ALA A 131 -10.75 2.86 8.07
C ALA A 131 -12.11 2.31 7.63
N MET A 132 -12.98 1.92 8.58
CA MET A 132 -14.33 1.45 8.28
C MET A 132 -15.13 2.51 7.52
N LYS A 133 -15.09 3.77 7.99
CA LYS A 133 -15.78 4.90 7.36
C LYS A 133 -15.25 5.13 5.94
N ALA A 134 -13.94 5.13 5.74
CA ALA A 134 -13.32 5.34 4.43
C ALA A 134 -13.65 4.20 3.44
N TYR A 135 -13.61 2.95 3.87
CA TYR A 135 -14.02 1.81 3.03
C TYR A 135 -15.48 1.92 2.59
N GLY A 136 -16.39 2.23 3.52
CA GLY A 136 -17.80 2.47 3.21
C GLY A 136 -17.97 3.63 2.23
N LYS A 137 -17.31 4.77 2.51
CA LYS A 137 -17.40 5.98 1.70
C LYS A 137 -16.94 5.76 0.25
N GLY A 138 -15.85 5.03 0.05
CA GLY A 138 -15.40 4.68 -1.29
C GLY A 138 -16.41 3.86 -2.07
N TYR A 139 -16.99 2.85 -1.42
CA TYR A 139 -17.94 1.95 -2.06
C TYR A 139 -19.27 2.62 -2.41
N GLU A 140 -19.69 3.69 -1.73
CA GLU A 140 -20.91 4.46 -2.08
C GLU A 140 -20.94 4.88 -3.56
N SER A 141 -19.76 5.12 -4.17
CA SER A 141 -19.65 5.53 -5.58
C SER A 141 -19.78 4.38 -6.58
N VAL A 142 -19.73 3.12 -6.14
CA VAL A 142 -19.66 1.96 -7.04
C VAL A 142 -21.01 1.54 -7.63
N PRO A 143 -22.11 1.39 -6.85
CA PRO A 143 -23.38 0.87 -7.39
C PRO A 143 -23.93 1.66 -8.57
N GLU A 144 -23.89 2.98 -8.49
CA GLU A 144 -24.40 3.90 -9.52
C GLU A 144 -23.36 4.28 -10.58
N SER A 145 -22.15 3.71 -10.53
CA SER A 145 -21.13 3.99 -11.53
C SER A 145 -21.39 3.26 -12.85
N ALA A 146 -20.76 3.77 -13.91
CA ALA A 146 -20.83 3.20 -15.26
C ALA A 146 -19.93 1.96 -15.47
N ILE A 147 -19.21 1.49 -14.44
CA ILE A 147 -18.33 0.32 -14.59
C ILE A 147 -19.16 -0.96 -14.79
N PRO A 148 -18.60 -1.98 -15.47
CA PRO A 148 -19.23 -3.28 -15.64
C PRO A 148 -19.60 -3.98 -14.31
N GLU A 149 -20.63 -4.83 -14.33
CA GLU A 149 -21.17 -5.46 -13.11
C GLU A 149 -20.18 -6.41 -12.43
N ASP A 150 -19.39 -7.13 -13.20
CA ASP A 150 -18.27 -7.96 -12.71
C ASP A 150 -17.23 -7.10 -11.96
N GLN A 151 -16.93 -5.89 -12.45
CA GLN A 151 -16.08 -4.95 -11.73
C GLN A 151 -16.72 -4.43 -10.44
N LYS A 152 -18.04 -4.17 -10.43
CA LYS A 152 -18.77 -3.81 -9.20
C LYS A 152 -18.68 -4.93 -8.17
N GLN A 153 -18.81 -6.19 -8.60
CA GLN A 153 -18.65 -7.37 -7.74
C GLN A 153 -17.23 -7.46 -7.16
N VAL A 154 -16.20 -7.17 -7.95
CA VAL A 154 -14.81 -7.09 -7.46
C VAL A 154 -14.66 -6.01 -6.38
N TRP A 155 -15.23 -4.82 -6.59
CA TRP A 155 -15.20 -3.75 -5.58
C TRP A 155 -15.99 -4.10 -4.32
N TYR A 156 -17.08 -4.85 -4.46
CA TYR A 156 -17.83 -5.37 -3.31
C TYR A 156 -16.99 -6.37 -2.50
N GLY A 157 -16.29 -7.28 -3.17
CA GLY A 157 -15.31 -8.16 -2.53
C GLY A 157 -14.21 -7.38 -1.79
N ARG A 158 -13.70 -6.30 -2.40
CA ARG A 158 -12.70 -5.42 -1.76
C ARG A 158 -13.24 -4.68 -0.54
N LEU A 159 -14.51 -4.23 -0.56
CA LEU A 159 -15.18 -3.66 0.61
C LEU A 159 -15.23 -4.68 1.75
N LYS A 160 -15.69 -5.91 1.47
CA LYS A 160 -15.73 -7.00 2.46
C LYS A 160 -14.34 -7.29 3.03
N HIS A 161 -13.33 -7.29 2.17
CA HIS A 161 -11.95 -7.54 2.56
C HIS A 161 -11.44 -6.47 3.54
N GLY A 162 -11.70 -5.19 3.24
CA GLY A 162 -11.42 -4.07 4.13
C GLY A 162 -12.17 -4.14 5.47
N ARG A 163 -13.48 -4.45 5.42
CA ARG A 163 -14.33 -4.62 6.61
C ARG A 163 -13.84 -5.73 7.51
N ALA A 164 -13.50 -6.90 6.94
CA ALA A 164 -13.00 -8.05 7.67
C ALA A 164 -11.73 -7.70 8.47
N ARG A 165 -10.73 -7.09 7.82
CA ARG A 165 -9.50 -6.66 8.50
C ARG A 165 -9.78 -5.62 9.58
N THR A 166 -10.74 -4.71 9.32
CA THR A 166 -11.14 -3.69 10.29
C THR A 166 -11.82 -4.30 11.52
N PHE A 167 -12.71 -5.27 11.33
CA PHE A 167 -13.32 -6.02 12.43
C PHE A 167 -12.28 -6.77 13.26
N ALA A 168 -11.31 -7.43 12.63
CA ALA A 168 -10.22 -8.07 13.37
C ALA A 168 -9.39 -7.07 14.20
N LYS A 169 -9.07 -5.89 13.65
CA LYS A 169 -8.40 -4.82 14.42
C LYS A 169 -9.21 -4.29 15.61
N LEU A 170 -10.53 -4.43 15.56
CA LEU A 170 -11.45 -4.09 16.65
C LEU A 170 -11.71 -5.27 17.60
N GLY A 171 -11.05 -6.43 17.41
CA GLY A 171 -11.29 -7.65 18.19
C GLY A 171 -12.61 -8.37 17.88
N ARG A 172 -13.32 -7.95 16.83
CA ARG A 172 -14.59 -8.52 16.38
C ARG A 172 -14.36 -9.69 15.42
N PHE A 173 -13.74 -10.75 15.91
CA PHE A 173 -13.25 -11.84 15.06
C PHE A 173 -14.37 -12.63 14.36
N ASP A 174 -15.53 -12.78 14.99
CA ASP A 174 -16.64 -13.50 14.36
C ASP A 174 -17.21 -12.71 13.17
N ASP A 175 -17.42 -11.39 13.33
CA ASP A 175 -17.80 -10.52 12.22
C ASP A 175 -16.75 -10.53 11.10
N ALA A 176 -15.47 -10.55 11.45
CA ALA A 176 -14.38 -10.62 10.47
C ALA A 176 -14.42 -11.93 9.68
N ARG A 177 -14.69 -13.05 10.35
CA ARG A 177 -14.82 -14.38 9.71
C ARG A 177 -16.04 -14.46 8.81
N GLU A 178 -17.16 -13.86 9.19
CA GLU A 178 -18.35 -13.84 8.32
C GLU A 178 -18.10 -13.09 7.01
N GLU A 179 -17.38 -11.96 7.05
CA GLU A 179 -16.96 -11.27 5.82
C GLU A 179 -16.00 -12.13 4.97
N ALA A 180 -15.05 -12.83 5.60
CA ALA A 180 -14.13 -13.72 4.89
C ALA A 180 -14.84 -14.91 4.25
N LYS A 181 -15.81 -15.53 4.94
CA LYS A 181 -16.66 -16.61 4.39
C LYS A 181 -17.45 -16.12 3.18
N ALA A 182 -18.00 -14.91 3.25
CA ALA A 182 -18.72 -14.33 2.12
C ALA A 182 -17.80 -14.14 0.91
N ILE A 183 -16.56 -13.70 1.10
CA ILE A 183 -15.56 -13.60 0.03
C ILE A 183 -15.22 -14.99 -0.53
N HIS A 184 -14.99 -15.98 0.33
CA HIS A 184 -14.69 -17.34 -0.12
C HIS A 184 -15.81 -17.90 -1.01
N LYS A 185 -17.06 -17.73 -0.57
CA LYS A 185 -18.24 -18.12 -1.33
C LYS A 185 -18.31 -17.40 -2.68
N MET A 186 -18.00 -16.10 -2.73
CA MET A 186 -17.92 -15.35 -4.00
C MET A 186 -16.87 -15.93 -4.96
N ILE A 187 -15.76 -16.46 -4.43
CA ILE A 187 -14.72 -17.11 -5.24
C ILE A 187 -15.20 -18.48 -5.74
N GLU A 188 -15.76 -19.31 -4.85
CA GLU A 188 -16.29 -20.64 -5.20
C GLU A 188 -17.39 -20.56 -6.26
N GLU A 189 -18.31 -19.59 -6.14
CA GLU A 189 -19.41 -19.39 -7.07
C GLU A 189 -19.00 -18.66 -8.36
N GLY A 190 -17.84 -17.98 -8.36
CA GLY A 190 -17.33 -17.21 -9.51
C GLY A 190 -16.63 -18.04 -10.59
N GLY A 191 -16.49 -19.35 -10.38
CA GLY A 191 -15.85 -20.28 -11.32
C GLY A 191 -14.36 -20.00 -11.53
N GLU A 192 -13.81 -20.52 -12.64
CA GLU A 192 -12.37 -20.48 -12.95
C GLU A 192 -11.78 -19.05 -12.92
N THR A 193 -12.53 -18.06 -13.41
CA THR A 193 -12.07 -16.67 -13.42
C THR A 193 -11.88 -16.07 -12.03
N ALA A 194 -12.54 -16.62 -11.00
CA ALA A 194 -12.45 -16.11 -9.64
C ALA A 194 -11.28 -16.74 -8.85
N GLU A 195 -10.70 -17.85 -9.33
CA GLU A 195 -9.56 -18.50 -8.67
C GLU A 195 -8.36 -17.56 -8.49
N GLN A 196 -8.21 -16.58 -9.38
CA GLN A 196 -7.18 -15.54 -9.28
C GLN A 196 -7.24 -14.74 -7.96
N TYR A 197 -8.38 -14.75 -7.26
CA TYR A 197 -8.57 -14.06 -5.98
C TYR A 197 -8.23 -14.93 -4.76
N LEU A 198 -7.95 -16.22 -4.92
CA LEU A 198 -7.54 -17.11 -3.83
C LEU A 198 -6.33 -16.59 -3.05
N PRO A 199 -5.24 -16.08 -3.67
CA PRO A 199 -4.12 -15.51 -2.92
C PRO A 199 -4.53 -14.33 -2.04
N ALA A 200 -5.48 -13.50 -2.48
CA ALA A 200 -6.01 -12.39 -1.69
C ALA A 200 -6.90 -12.85 -0.53
N TYR A 201 -7.63 -13.96 -0.72
CA TYR A 201 -8.36 -14.64 0.34
C TYR A 201 -7.43 -15.25 1.39
N HIS A 202 -6.38 -15.98 0.97
CA HIS A 202 -5.37 -16.51 1.89
C HIS A 202 -4.67 -15.41 2.68
N TYR A 203 -4.33 -14.28 2.03
CA TYR A 203 -3.87 -13.10 2.74
C TYR A 203 -4.88 -12.62 3.79
N LEU A 204 -6.17 -12.53 3.46
CA LEU A 204 -7.20 -12.10 4.40
C LEU A 204 -7.23 -13.01 5.62
N VAL A 205 -7.38 -14.33 5.41
CA VAL A 205 -7.48 -15.28 6.52
C VAL A 205 -6.22 -15.25 7.37
N GLY A 206 -5.05 -15.20 6.76
CA GLY A 206 -3.78 -15.04 7.46
C GLY A 206 -3.72 -13.78 8.32
N TYR A 207 -4.23 -12.65 7.83
CA TYR A 207 -4.37 -11.42 8.61
C TYR A 207 -5.28 -11.65 9.82
N LEU A 208 -6.47 -12.21 9.62
CA LEU A 208 -7.45 -12.40 10.70
C LEU A 208 -6.89 -13.31 11.80
N GLU A 209 -6.23 -14.40 11.42
CA GLU A 209 -5.62 -15.34 12.35
C GLU A 209 -4.45 -14.71 13.13
N LEU A 210 -3.63 -13.84 12.51
CA LEU A 210 -2.60 -13.08 13.24
C LEU A 210 -3.20 -12.15 14.28
N GLU A 211 -4.26 -11.44 13.94
CA GLU A 211 -4.92 -10.52 14.88
C GLU A 211 -5.61 -11.30 16.01
N ALA A 212 -6.13 -12.50 15.72
CA ALA A 212 -6.69 -13.41 16.72
C ALA A 212 -5.63 -14.12 17.59
N GLY A 213 -4.34 -13.96 17.27
CA GLY A 213 -3.23 -14.57 18.01
C GLY A 213 -2.84 -15.99 17.55
N ASN A 214 -3.47 -16.53 16.51
CA ASN A 214 -3.21 -17.87 15.98
C ASN A 214 -2.09 -17.82 14.93
N ALA A 215 -0.85 -17.64 15.40
CA ALA A 215 0.29 -17.39 14.52
C ALA A 215 0.60 -18.55 13.56
N GLU A 216 0.44 -19.80 14.01
CA GLU A 216 0.68 -20.99 13.20
C GLU A 216 -0.27 -21.04 11.99
N LYS A 217 -1.57 -20.93 12.25
CA LYS A 217 -2.61 -20.88 11.20
C LYS A 217 -2.41 -19.71 10.25
N ALA A 218 -2.01 -18.56 10.80
CA ALA A 218 -1.72 -17.42 9.97
C ALA A 218 -0.59 -17.69 8.98
N VAL A 219 0.52 -18.31 9.43
CA VAL A 219 1.64 -18.66 8.57
C VAL A 219 1.22 -19.63 7.47
N GLU A 220 0.39 -20.62 7.78
CA GLU A 220 -0.15 -21.57 6.79
C GLU A 220 -0.89 -20.87 5.65
N HIS A 221 -1.76 -19.90 5.99
CA HIS A 221 -2.47 -19.13 4.98
C HIS A 221 -1.56 -18.12 4.27
N LEU A 222 -0.68 -17.41 4.97
CA LEU A 222 0.17 -16.38 4.38
C LEU A 222 1.19 -16.94 3.38
N LYS A 223 1.64 -18.20 3.55
CA LYS A 223 2.47 -18.92 2.57
C LYS A 223 1.77 -19.13 1.22
N GLN A 224 0.44 -19.09 1.19
CA GLN A 224 -0.39 -19.23 -0.01
C GLN A 224 -0.85 -17.88 -0.59
N SER A 225 -0.50 -16.77 0.06
CA SER A 225 -0.79 -15.43 -0.43
C SER A 225 0.23 -14.99 -1.50
N ASN A 226 0.02 -13.82 -2.12
CA ASN A 226 0.96 -13.28 -3.11
C ASN A 226 2.35 -13.09 -2.47
N PRO A 227 3.38 -13.86 -2.89
CA PRO A 227 4.71 -13.81 -2.28
C PRO A 227 5.49 -12.56 -2.68
N ASN A 228 5.07 -11.83 -3.71
CA ASN A 228 5.75 -10.63 -4.17
C ASN A 228 5.25 -9.36 -3.47
N ASP A 229 4.14 -9.44 -2.73
CA ASP A 229 3.57 -8.31 -2.01
C ASP A 229 4.35 -8.02 -0.71
N PRO A 230 4.95 -6.83 -0.55
CA PRO A 230 5.76 -6.52 0.63
C PRO A 230 4.96 -6.54 1.94
N PHE A 231 3.67 -6.22 1.91
CA PHE A 231 2.84 -6.25 3.11
C PHE A 231 2.45 -7.68 3.48
N HIS A 232 2.17 -8.55 2.51
CA HIS A 232 1.97 -9.97 2.79
C HIS A 232 3.22 -10.60 3.40
N LYS A 233 4.41 -10.28 2.87
CA LYS A 233 5.70 -10.68 3.45
C LYS A 233 5.85 -10.19 4.89
N LEU A 234 5.43 -8.95 5.19
CA LEU A 234 5.49 -8.41 6.55
C LEU A 234 4.64 -9.26 7.51
N LEU A 235 3.42 -9.61 7.12
CA LEU A 235 2.56 -10.45 7.95
C LEU A 235 3.16 -11.84 8.14
N LEU A 236 3.71 -12.43 7.07
CA LEU A 236 4.38 -13.73 7.16
C LEU A 236 5.56 -13.66 8.14
N ALA A 237 6.38 -12.62 8.05
CA ALA A 237 7.51 -12.39 8.97
C ALA A 237 7.05 -12.25 10.43
N ARG A 238 5.95 -11.52 10.68
CA ARG A 238 5.35 -11.41 12.03
C ARG A 238 4.88 -12.76 12.55
N GLY A 239 4.24 -13.56 11.70
CA GLY A 239 3.79 -14.91 12.05
C GLY A 239 4.96 -15.83 12.40
N LEU A 240 5.98 -15.87 11.53
CA LEU A 240 7.20 -16.65 11.72
C LEU A 240 7.93 -16.29 13.03
N ASP A 241 8.07 -15.00 13.33
CA ASP A 241 8.72 -14.54 14.56
C ASP A 241 7.95 -14.98 15.81
N ARG A 242 6.60 -14.95 15.76
CA ARG A 242 5.74 -15.39 16.87
C ARG A 242 5.81 -16.89 17.15
N ILE A 243 6.03 -17.71 16.12
CA ILE A 243 6.17 -19.17 16.28
C ILE A 243 7.63 -19.60 16.50
N GLY A 244 8.57 -18.65 16.62
CA GLY A 244 9.99 -18.93 16.90
C GLY A 244 10.84 -19.26 15.66
N GLU A 245 10.30 -19.16 14.44
CA GLU A 245 11.05 -19.33 13.19
C GLU A 245 11.85 -18.07 12.82
N ARG A 246 12.76 -17.67 13.71
CA ARG A 246 13.45 -16.37 13.63
C ARG A 246 14.29 -16.17 12.38
N GLU A 247 15.00 -17.19 11.91
CA GLU A 247 15.81 -17.09 10.68
C GLU A 247 14.93 -16.81 9.45
N ASN A 248 13.80 -17.52 9.33
CA ASN A 248 12.84 -17.32 8.24
C ASN A 248 12.17 -15.95 8.35
N ALA A 249 11.87 -15.48 9.56
CA ALA A 249 11.34 -14.14 9.79
C ALA A 249 12.32 -13.05 9.34
N LEU A 250 13.61 -13.15 9.73
CA LEU A 250 14.65 -12.21 9.32
C LEU A 250 14.83 -12.18 7.81
N LYS A 251 14.81 -13.33 7.14
CA LYS A 251 14.84 -13.40 5.67
C LYS A 251 13.66 -12.67 5.05
N ALA A 252 12.44 -12.89 5.55
CA ALA A 252 11.25 -12.20 5.06
C ALA A 252 11.32 -10.68 5.30
N TYR A 253 11.90 -10.21 6.41
CA TYR A 253 12.14 -8.78 6.63
C TYR A 253 13.19 -8.21 5.66
N GLN A 254 14.28 -8.94 5.40
CA GLN A 254 15.31 -8.54 4.45
C GLN A 254 14.74 -8.37 3.04
N ASP A 255 13.95 -9.34 2.59
CA ASP A 255 13.23 -9.30 1.32
C ASP A 255 12.35 -8.04 1.13
N ILE A 256 11.75 -7.52 2.20
CA ILE A 256 10.94 -6.29 2.16
C ILE A 256 11.84 -5.06 1.97
N VAL A 257 12.99 -5.03 2.65
CA VAL A 257 13.96 -3.94 2.54
C VAL A 257 14.59 -3.90 1.15
N ASP A 258 14.89 -5.06 0.58
CA ASP A 258 15.49 -5.21 -0.75
C ASP A 258 14.49 -5.06 -1.89
N SER A 259 13.18 -5.10 -1.59
CA SER A 259 12.13 -4.90 -2.58
C SER A 259 12.25 -3.51 -3.23
N THR A 260 12.21 -3.49 -4.56
CA THR A 260 12.19 -2.29 -5.41
C THR A 260 10.76 -1.84 -5.78
N ILE A 261 9.73 -2.53 -5.26
CA ILE A 261 8.32 -2.22 -5.56
C ILE A 261 7.94 -0.88 -4.93
N ASN A 262 7.65 0.13 -5.75
CA ASN A 262 7.14 1.41 -5.28
C ASN A 262 5.61 1.34 -5.17
N GLY A 263 5.12 1.17 -3.95
CA GLY A 263 3.69 1.03 -3.67
C GLY A 263 3.35 1.23 -2.19
N LEU A 264 2.07 1.37 -1.90
CA LEU A 264 1.55 1.59 -0.55
C LEU A 264 1.95 0.45 0.39
N GLU A 265 1.93 -0.78 -0.11
CA GLU A 265 2.25 -2.01 0.61
C GLU A 265 3.69 -1.98 1.14
N ARG A 266 4.65 -1.57 0.29
CA ARG A 266 6.04 -1.37 0.71
C ARG A 266 6.16 -0.20 1.68
N ALA A 267 5.50 0.92 1.42
CA ALA A 267 5.55 2.09 2.28
C ALA A 267 5.07 1.77 3.71
N LEU A 268 4.08 0.91 3.85
CA LEU A 268 3.57 0.42 5.13
C LEU A 268 4.49 -0.64 5.76
N ALA A 269 5.06 -1.53 4.96
CA ALA A 269 5.86 -2.65 5.45
C ALA A 269 7.30 -2.28 5.85
N TYR A 270 7.94 -1.44 5.04
CA TYR A 270 9.36 -1.12 5.11
C TYR A 270 9.84 -0.59 6.47
N PRO A 271 9.14 0.35 7.14
CA PRO A 271 9.62 0.90 8.41
C PRO A 271 9.73 -0.18 9.50
N GLU A 272 8.82 -1.15 9.52
CA GLU A 272 8.88 -2.24 10.48
C GLU A 272 9.98 -3.24 10.15
N ALA A 273 10.07 -3.66 8.89
CA ALA A 273 11.13 -4.57 8.44
C ALA A 273 12.53 -4.04 8.79
N LYS A 274 12.79 -2.76 8.51
CA LYS A 274 14.05 -2.09 8.85
C LYS A 274 14.31 -2.05 10.37
N ARG A 275 13.27 -1.93 11.21
CA ARG A 275 13.42 -1.98 12.67
C ARG A 275 13.74 -3.38 13.16
N GLN A 276 13.12 -4.40 12.58
CA GLN A 276 13.32 -5.79 13.02
C GLN A 276 14.73 -6.29 12.68
N LEU A 277 15.26 -5.93 11.50
CA LEU A 277 16.64 -6.25 11.11
C LEU A 277 17.70 -5.58 11.98
N LYS A 278 17.39 -4.47 12.66
CA LYS A 278 18.30 -3.84 13.63
C LYS A 278 18.29 -4.51 15.01
N LYS A 279 17.28 -5.34 15.29
CA LYS A 279 17.12 -6.07 16.55
C LYS A 279 17.62 -7.50 16.47
N GLY A 280 17.69 -8.06 15.25
CA GLY A 280 18.33 -9.34 14.96
C GLY A 280 19.84 -9.20 15.00
#